data_AF-B7P4E1-F1
#
_entry.id   AF-B7P4E1-F1
#
_cell.length_a   1.000
_cell.length_b   1.000
_cell.length_c   1.000
_cell.angle_alpha   90.00
_cell.angle_beta   90.00
_cell.angle_gamma   90.00
#
_symmetry.space_group_name_H-M   'P 1'
#
loop_
_entity.id
_entity.type
_entity.pdbx_description
1 polymer ?
#
loop_
_entity_poly.entity_id
_entity_poly.type
_entity_poly.pdbx_seq_one_letter_code
_entity_poly.pdbx_strand_id
1 'polypeptide(L)'
;MLRYGAVTLSQLAKGAICRKTAQAVAPAISQRRDYSDHKIPDNLQYVEDAEDPSFFHMVEYFYHRGWQVVEDKLVEEFRGKLSLEEKRKKVRGYLALLGPCHAVLEVSFPLKRDNGEYVMINGWRAQHSHHRTPCKGGIRYSMDVSLDEVKALSALMTFKCAVVDVPFGGGKAGLKINPKEFSEFELEKITRNFALQLAKKGFLGPGVDVPAPDMGTGEREMSWIADTYSQTIGHTDMNSHACITGKPINQGGIHGRVSATGRVSLFAVGTAWTFRAPNAPMISLKVLVAQLERRFAQGLGNVGLHCTRYLTRAGARCIGIQEVDGSIFNPNGIDPKEIEEWKINNGTIVGFPGAEPYKGENLLYEECDIFVPSAVEKVITKDNANKFNCKIIAEAANGPTTPAADKILMERNILVIPDLYINAGGVTVSYFEWLKNLNHVSYGRLLFMHVIKNTAKVSKTKHSCDKTDIHCVGINIQQTSGLWHVHNAGASEKDIVHSGLDYTMERSARQIMRTAMKYNLGLDLRTAAYVNSIEKIYLTYREAGLTFT
;
A
#
# COMPACT_ATOMS: atom_id res chain seq x y z
N MET A 1 17.64 -37.85 42.46
CA MET A 1 17.73 -38.47 41.11
C MET A 1 16.71 -37.80 40.20
N LEU A 2 17.00 -37.75 38.90
CA LEU A 2 16.30 -37.07 37.77
C LEU A 2 16.82 -35.66 37.44
N ARG A 3 17.87 -35.68 36.60
CA ARG A 3 18.38 -34.56 35.80
C ARG A 3 17.50 -34.42 34.56
N TYR A 4 16.90 -33.25 34.33
CA TYR A 4 16.45 -32.84 32.99
C TYR A 4 17.38 -31.74 32.49
N GLY A 5 18.08 -32.05 31.40
CA GLY A 5 19.07 -31.16 30.78
C GLY A 5 18.41 -29.99 30.07
N ALA A 6 19.01 -28.82 30.23
CA ALA A 6 18.69 -27.63 29.47
C ALA A 6 19.03 -27.87 27.98
N VAL A 7 18.00 -28.00 27.14
CA VAL A 7 18.17 -27.92 25.69
C VAL A 7 18.31 -26.45 25.33
N THR A 8 19.51 -26.03 24.94
CA THR A 8 19.74 -24.68 24.44
C THR A 8 19.16 -24.55 23.03
N LEU A 9 18.54 -23.40 22.73
CA LEU A 9 17.94 -23.02 21.44
C LEU A 9 18.88 -23.18 20.22
N SER A 10 20.18 -23.36 20.43
CA SER A 10 21.16 -23.67 19.38
C SER A 10 21.04 -25.09 18.81
N GLN A 11 20.47 -26.05 19.56
CA GLN A 11 20.40 -27.46 19.17
C GLN A 11 19.21 -27.77 18.25
N LEU A 12 18.10 -27.03 18.35
CA LEU A 12 16.98 -27.13 17.40
C LEU A 12 17.34 -26.53 16.02
N ALA A 13 18.28 -25.59 15.97
CA ALA A 13 18.70 -24.94 14.72
C ALA A 13 19.68 -25.76 13.87
N LYS A 14 20.38 -26.75 14.47
CA LYS A 14 21.38 -27.58 13.75
C LYS A 14 20.82 -28.91 13.24
N GLY A 15 19.63 -29.34 13.68
CA GLY A 15 19.04 -30.64 13.36
C GLY A 15 18.26 -30.72 12.04
N ALA A 16 17.98 -29.59 11.37
CA ALA A 16 17.23 -29.55 10.11
C ALA A 16 18.10 -29.28 8.88
N ILE A 17 19.43 -29.33 9.00
CA ILE A 17 20.34 -29.25 7.85
C ILE A 17 20.64 -30.68 7.40
N CYS A 18 19.62 -31.35 6.88
CA CYS A 18 19.86 -32.55 6.09
C CYS A 18 20.40 -32.09 4.74
N ARG A 19 21.72 -32.21 4.57
CA ARG A 19 22.39 -32.24 3.28
C ARG A 19 21.79 -33.38 2.44
N LYS A 20 20.71 -33.10 1.72
CA LYS A 20 20.28 -33.87 0.57
C LYS A 20 20.07 -32.87 -0.55
N THR A 21 21.08 -32.83 -1.41
CA THR A 21 21.02 -32.50 -2.84
C THR A 21 20.04 -31.40 -3.21
N ALA A 22 20.60 -30.26 -3.60
CA ALA A 22 19.96 -29.28 -4.46
C ALA A 22 19.34 -29.99 -5.68
N GLN A 23 18.09 -30.42 -5.58
CA GLN A 23 17.25 -30.63 -6.74
C GLN A 23 16.89 -29.23 -7.21
N ALA A 24 17.55 -28.82 -8.28
CA ALA A 24 17.18 -27.67 -9.07
C ALA A 24 15.66 -27.69 -9.25
N VAL A 25 14.99 -26.64 -8.78
CA VAL A 25 13.64 -26.34 -9.22
C VAL A 25 13.77 -26.15 -10.73
N ALA A 26 13.24 -27.10 -11.49
CA ALA A 26 13.29 -27.06 -12.94
C ALA A 26 12.74 -25.71 -13.43
N PRO A 27 13.36 -25.06 -14.43
CA PRO A 27 12.81 -23.85 -14.99
C PRO A 27 11.45 -24.21 -15.59
N ALA A 28 10.38 -23.65 -15.03
CA ALA A 28 9.08 -23.69 -15.67
C ALA A 28 9.17 -22.81 -16.92
N ILE A 29 9.58 -23.44 -18.03
CA ILE A 29 9.52 -22.87 -19.37
C ILE A 29 8.09 -22.36 -19.57
N SER A 30 7.99 -21.07 -19.90
CA SER A 30 6.79 -20.35 -20.30
C SER A 30 6.05 -21.12 -21.41
N GLN A 31 5.15 -22.02 -21.03
CA GLN A 31 4.08 -22.45 -21.91
C GLN A 31 3.08 -21.29 -21.95
N ARG A 32 2.95 -20.63 -23.11
CA ARG A 32 1.80 -19.75 -23.39
C ARG A 32 0.53 -20.56 -23.14
N ARG A 33 -0.16 -20.26 -22.05
CA ARG A 33 -1.45 -20.86 -21.72
C ARG A 33 -2.53 -19.98 -22.34
N ASP A 34 -3.43 -20.60 -23.09
CA ASP A 34 -4.68 -19.97 -23.52
C ASP A 34 -5.59 -19.87 -22.30
N TYR A 35 -5.56 -18.70 -21.65
CA TYR A 35 -6.56 -18.31 -20.65
C TYR A 35 -7.62 -17.45 -21.37
N SER A 36 -8.86 -17.95 -21.39
CA SER A 36 -10.05 -17.36 -22.05
C SER A 36 -9.86 -16.88 -23.50
N ASP A 37 -10.98 -16.69 -24.22
CA ASP A 37 -10.93 -16.10 -25.58
C ASP A 37 -10.79 -14.57 -25.55
N HIS A 38 -10.57 -13.95 -24.39
CA HIS A 38 -10.45 -12.49 -24.28
C HIS A 38 -9.13 -12.00 -24.84
N LYS A 39 -9.23 -11.09 -25.81
CA LYS A 39 -8.08 -10.39 -26.39
C LYS A 39 -7.94 -9.03 -25.75
N ILE A 40 -6.70 -8.68 -25.42
CA ILE A 40 -6.36 -7.30 -25.01
C ILE A 40 -6.76 -6.37 -26.16
N PRO A 41 -7.51 -5.28 -25.88
CA PRO A 41 -7.93 -4.31 -26.89
C PRO A 41 -6.78 -3.84 -27.78
N ASP A 42 -7.05 -3.62 -29.08
CA ASP A 42 -6.01 -3.29 -30.07
C ASP A 42 -5.24 -2.02 -29.70
N ASN A 43 -5.91 -1.04 -29.08
CA ASN A 43 -5.29 0.19 -28.60
C ASN A 43 -4.33 -0.01 -27.41
N LEU A 44 -4.29 -1.20 -26.80
CA LEU A 44 -3.43 -1.53 -25.65
C LEU A 44 -2.35 -2.56 -25.98
N GLN A 45 -2.35 -3.17 -27.18
CA GLN A 45 -1.37 -4.21 -27.54
C GLN A 45 0.07 -3.70 -27.54
N TYR A 46 0.28 -2.43 -27.92
CA TYR A 46 1.61 -1.81 -27.93
C TYR A 46 2.26 -1.72 -26.54
N VAL A 47 1.44 -1.73 -25.48
CA VAL A 47 1.88 -1.52 -24.09
C VAL A 47 2.78 -2.65 -23.59
N GLU A 48 2.62 -3.87 -24.13
CA GLU A 48 3.43 -5.02 -23.71
C GLU A 48 4.93 -4.80 -23.97
N ASP A 49 5.28 -4.14 -25.08
CA ASP A 49 6.65 -3.97 -25.52
C ASP A 49 7.16 -2.52 -25.46
N ALA A 50 6.29 -1.57 -25.11
CA ALA A 50 6.61 -0.15 -25.03
C ALA A 50 7.54 0.16 -23.84
N GLU A 51 8.51 1.03 -24.06
CA GLU A 51 9.39 1.53 -23.02
C GLU A 51 8.67 2.53 -22.10
N ASP A 52 7.95 3.48 -22.68
CA ASP A 52 7.21 4.53 -21.96
C ASP A 52 5.73 4.59 -22.41
N PRO A 53 4.89 3.63 -21.99
CA PRO A 53 3.46 3.67 -22.31
C PRO A 53 2.74 4.81 -21.57
N SER A 54 1.56 5.19 -22.09
CA SER A 54 0.60 6.00 -21.33
C SER A 54 0.34 5.31 -19.99
N PHE A 55 0.27 6.11 -18.91
CA PHE A 55 0.13 5.53 -17.59
C PHE A 55 -1.26 4.90 -17.42
N PHE A 56 -2.30 5.49 -18.02
CA PHE A 56 -3.64 4.89 -17.99
C PHE A 56 -3.68 3.57 -18.78
N HIS A 57 -3.13 3.56 -19.99
CA HIS A 57 -3.04 2.35 -20.80
C HIS A 57 -2.23 1.23 -20.12
N MET A 58 -1.19 1.57 -19.35
CA MET A 58 -0.43 0.62 -18.55
C MET A 58 -1.30 -0.07 -17.48
N VAL A 59 -2.12 0.70 -16.76
CA VAL A 59 -3.02 0.16 -15.74
C VAL A 59 -4.14 -0.67 -16.37
N GLU A 60 -4.70 -0.22 -17.50
CA GLU A 60 -5.69 -0.98 -18.26
C GLU A 60 -5.12 -2.29 -18.82
N TYR A 61 -3.86 -2.29 -19.28
CA TYR A 61 -3.18 -3.50 -19.74
C TYR A 61 -3.12 -4.54 -18.62
N PHE A 62 -2.63 -4.17 -17.42
CA PHE A 62 -2.58 -5.10 -16.30
C PHE A 62 -3.97 -5.57 -15.85
N TYR A 63 -4.99 -4.69 -15.93
CA TYR A 63 -6.38 -5.08 -15.71
C TYR A 63 -6.86 -6.13 -16.71
N HIS A 64 -6.60 -5.95 -18.01
CA HIS A 64 -6.96 -6.92 -19.04
C HIS A 64 -6.18 -8.24 -18.92
N ARG A 65 -4.91 -8.21 -18.46
CA ARG A 65 -4.17 -9.43 -18.11
C ARG A 65 -4.87 -10.21 -16.99
N GLY A 66 -5.34 -9.52 -15.95
CA GLY A 66 -6.17 -10.13 -14.91
C GLY A 66 -7.51 -10.67 -15.42
N TRP A 67 -8.16 -9.95 -16.35
CA TRP A 67 -9.39 -10.39 -17.01
C TRP A 67 -9.19 -11.74 -17.70
N GLN A 68 -8.15 -11.87 -18.54
CA GLN A 68 -7.86 -13.11 -19.29
C GLN A 68 -7.81 -14.33 -18.35
N VAL A 69 -7.21 -14.18 -17.17
CA VAL A 69 -7.06 -15.28 -16.20
C VAL A 69 -8.38 -15.64 -15.51
N VAL A 70 -9.22 -14.66 -15.19
CA VAL A 70 -10.39 -14.88 -14.30
C VAL A 70 -11.68 -15.15 -15.05
N GLU A 71 -11.81 -14.76 -16.33
CA GLU A 71 -13.07 -14.80 -17.08
C GLU A 71 -13.75 -16.16 -17.05
N ASP A 72 -13.05 -17.24 -17.41
CA ASP A 72 -13.65 -18.58 -17.51
C ASP A 72 -14.19 -19.07 -16.17
N LYS A 73 -13.47 -18.77 -15.06
CA LYS A 73 -13.97 -19.05 -13.71
C LYS A 73 -15.24 -18.26 -13.40
N LEU A 74 -15.30 -16.97 -13.76
CA LEU A 74 -16.50 -16.15 -13.51
C LEU A 74 -17.71 -16.64 -14.30
N VAL A 75 -17.49 -17.18 -15.50
CA VAL A 75 -18.52 -17.80 -16.34
C VAL A 75 -19.00 -19.11 -15.72
N GLU A 76 -18.08 -19.96 -15.24
CA GLU A 76 -18.39 -21.22 -14.57
C GLU A 76 -19.22 -20.98 -13.28
N GLU A 77 -18.80 -20.02 -12.46
CA GLU A 77 -19.46 -19.66 -11.20
C GLU A 77 -20.75 -18.84 -11.40
N PHE A 78 -21.10 -18.49 -12.64
CA PHE A 78 -22.31 -17.75 -12.94
C PHE A 78 -23.55 -18.61 -12.68
N ARG A 79 -24.27 -18.27 -11.61
CA ARG A 79 -25.52 -18.93 -11.21
C ARG A 79 -26.68 -18.46 -12.09
N GLY A 80 -27.47 -19.41 -12.60
CA GLY A 80 -28.67 -19.12 -13.39
C GLY A 80 -28.86 -20.09 -14.55
N LYS A 81 -30.10 -20.21 -15.05
CA LYS A 81 -30.50 -21.06 -16.19
C LYS A 81 -30.22 -20.39 -17.55
N LEU A 82 -29.13 -19.63 -17.65
CA LEU A 82 -28.70 -18.99 -18.90
C LEU A 82 -27.81 -19.96 -19.69
N SER A 83 -27.82 -19.85 -21.01
CA SER A 83 -26.86 -20.54 -21.87
C SER A 83 -25.43 -20.09 -21.57
N LEU A 84 -24.43 -20.93 -21.92
CA LEU A 84 -23.02 -20.60 -21.71
C LEU A 84 -22.62 -19.28 -22.40
N GLU A 85 -23.14 -19.06 -23.61
CA GLU A 85 -22.88 -17.85 -24.38
C GLU A 85 -23.46 -16.59 -23.70
N GLU A 86 -24.69 -16.67 -23.18
CA GLU A 86 -25.30 -15.57 -22.44
C GLU A 86 -24.57 -15.28 -21.13
N LYS A 87 -24.13 -16.32 -20.40
CA LYS A 87 -23.29 -16.15 -19.20
C LYS A 87 -22.01 -15.40 -19.55
N ARG A 88 -21.32 -15.80 -20.62
CA ARG A 88 -20.10 -15.14 -21.08
C ARG A 88 -20.35 -13.69 -21.50
N LYS A 89 -21.44 -13.40 -22.23
CA LYS A 89 -21.84 -12.02 -22.56
C LYS A 89 -22.08 -11.16 -21.32
N LYS A 90 -22.79 -11.70 -20.31
CA LYS A 90 -23.01 -10.99 -19.05
C LYS A 90 -21.72 -10.74 -18.28
N VAL A 91 -20.86 -11.76 -18.14
CA VAL A 91 -19.55 -11.62 -17.48
C VAL A 91 -18.72 -10.54 -18.15
N ARG A 92 -18.59 -10.59 -19.49
CA ARG A 92 -17.87 -9.57 -20.26
C ARG A 92 -18.50 -8.18 -20.10
N GLY A 93 -19.83 -8.09 -20.07
CA GLY A 93 -20.53 -6.84 -19.82
C GLY A 93 -20.21 -6.23 -18.47
N TYR A 94 -20.21 -7.04 -17.40
CA TYR A 94 -19.82 -6.57 -16.06
C TYR A 94 -18.35 -6.15 -16.02
N LEU A 95 -17.45 -6.96 -16.59
CA LEU A 95 -16.03 -6.65 -16.63
C LEU A 95 -15.76 -5.36 -17.42
N ALA A 96 -16.42 -5.14 -18.55
CA ALA A 96 -16.28 -3.91 -19.33
C ALA A 96 -16.57 -2.63 -18.53
N LEU A 97 -17.42 -2.69 -17.49
CA LEU A 97 -17.70 -1.55 -16.60
C LEU A 97 -16.54 -1.19 -15.67
N LEU A 98 -15.61 -2.12 -15.42
CA LEU A 98 -14.48 -1.91 -14.52
C LEU A 98 -13.30 -1.21 -15.18
N GLY A 99 -13.29 -1.08 -16.51
CA GLY A 99 -12.19 -0.45 -17.26
C GLY A 99 -12.18 1.09 -17.19
N PRO A 100 -13.25 1.78 -17.62
CA PRO A 100 -13.25 3.24 -17.70
C PRO A 100 -13.48 3.90 -16.34
N CYS A 101 -12.97 5.13 -16.19
CA CYS A 101 -13.34 5.97 -15.05
C CYS A 101 -14.80 6.44 -15.20
N HIS A 102 -15.60 6.26 -14.16
CA HIS A 102 -17.00 6.69 -14.14
C HIS A 102 -17.18 8.22 -14.26
N ALA A 103 -16.31 9.01 -13.63
CA ALA A 103 -16.39 10.47 -13.69
C ALA A 103 -15.00 11.12 -13.61
N VAL A 104 -14.80 12.20 -14.37
CA VAL A 104 -13.61 13.03 -14.27
C VAL A 104 -14.01 14.50 -14.31
N LEU A 105 -13.48 15.27 -13.37
CA LEU A 105 -13.67 16.71 -13.26
C LEU A 105 -12.35 17.41 -13.55
N GLU A 106 -12.36 18.30 -14.53
CA GLU A 106 -11.31 19.29 -14.75
C GLU A 106 -11.75 20.63 -14.17
N VAL A 107 -10.84 21.30 -13.45
CA VAL A 107 -11.07 22.61 -12.86
C VAL A 107 -9.95 23.55 -13.24
N SER A 108 -10.32 24.80 -13.53
CA SER A 108 -9.37 25.88 -13.75
C SER A 108 -9.86 27.09 -12.96
N PHE A 109 -8.99 27.67 -12.14
CA PHE A 109 -9.35 28.84 -11.32
C PHE A 109 -8.18 29.83 -11.22
N PRO A 110 -8.46 31.15 -11.18
CA PRO A 110 -7.41 32.16 -11.05
C PRO A 110 -6.89 32.23 -9.61
N LEU A 111 -5.59 32.51 -9.48
CA LEU A 111 -4.92 32.88 -8.24
C LEU A 111 -4.27 34.25 -8.44
N LYS A 112 -4.56 35.18 -7.52
CA LYS A 112 -3.76 36.40 -7.37
C LYS A 112 -2.55 36.05 -6.49
N ARG A 113 -1.36 36.07 -7.09
CA ARG A 113 -0.08 35.84 -6.45
C ARG A 113 0.27 36.96 -5.46
N ASP A 114 1.22 36.70 -4.58
CA ASP A 114 1.68 37.66 -3.57
C ASP A 114 2.38 38.88 -4.22
N ASN A 115 2.98 38.69 -5.40
CA ASN A 115 3.56 39.75 -6.22
C ASN A 115 2.50 40.59 -6.99
N GLY A 116 1.22 40.24 -6.88
CA GLY A 116 0.10 40.93 -7.55
C GLY A 116 -0.26 40.39 -8.94
N GLU A 117 0.53 39.48 -9.51
CA GLU A 117 0.24 38.83 -10.80
C GLU A 117 -0.93 37.85 -10.66
N TYR A 118 -1.61 37.58 -11.77
CA TYR A 118 -2.69 36.60 -11.85
C TYR A 118 -2.23 35.39 -12.65
N VAL A 119 -2.35 34.21 -12.07
CA VAL A 119 -2.03 32.94 -12.72
C VAL A 119 -3.25 32.01 -12.72
N MET A 120 -3.40 31.20 -13.75
CA MET A 120 -4.42 30.16 -13.80
C MET A 120 -3.86 28.88 -13.21
N ILE A 121 -4.61 28.27 -12.29
CA ILE A 121 -4.29 26.97 -11.71
C ILE A 121 -5.19 25.93 -12.35
N ASN A 122 -4.60 24.91 -12.94
CA ASN A 122 -5.29 23.78 -13.54
C ASN A 122 -5.20 22.55 -12.63
N GLY A 123 -6.31 21.82 -12.53
CA GLY A 123 -6.40 20.62 -11.71
C GLY A 123 -7.44 19.64 -12.20
N TRP A 124 -7.31 18.40 -11.77
CA TRP A 124 -8.24 17.31 -12.10
C TRP A 124 -8.58 16.50 -10.86
N ARG A 125 -9.77 15.89 -10.86
CA ARG A 125 -10.16 14.79 -9.96
C ARG A 125 -10.89 13.73 -10.77
N ALA A 126 -10.37 12.50 -10.78
CA ALA A 126 -11.04 11.33 -11.35
C ALA A 126 -11.63 10.46 -10.24
N GLN A 127 -12.83 9.94 -10.48
CA GLN A 127 -13.50 8.90 -9.72
C GLN A 127 -13.65 7.69 -10.65
N HIS A 128 -12.89 6.64 -10.38
CA HIS A 128 -12.82 5.50 -11.26
C HIS A 128 -14.07 4.62 -11.15
N SER A 129 -14.45 4.24 -9.92
CA SER A 129 -15.58 3.35 -9.69
C SER A 129 -16.36 3.77 -8.44
N HIS A 130 -17.68 3.67 -8.52
CA HIS A 130 -18.62 3.92 -7.42
C HIS A 130 -19.23 2.62 -6.85
N HIS A 131 -18.70 1.45 -7.19
CA HIS A 131 -19.19 0.15 -6.67
C HIS A 131 -19.17 0.10 -5.12
N ARG A 132 -18.31 0.92 -4.51
CA ARG A 132 -18.33 1.27 -3.09
C ARG A 132 -18.26 2.79 -2.97
N THR A 133 -19.01 3.35 -2.03
CA THR A 133 -18.94 4.76 -1.65
C THR A 133 -18.42 4.87 -0.21
N PRO A 134 -17.57 5.86 0.09
CA PRO A 134 -17.06 6.92 -0.80
C PRO A 134 -15.93 6.45 -1.75
N CYS A 135 -15.61 7.30 -2.74
CA CYS A 135 -14.34 7.21 -3.47
C CYS A 135 -13.16 7.63 -2.58
N LYS A 136 -11.96 7.11 -2.88
CA LYS A 136 -10.76 7.35 -2.08
C LYS A 136 -9.51 7.47 -2.94
N GLY A 137 -8.73 8.52 -2.66
CA GLY A 137 -7.32 8.59 -3.05
C GLY A 137 -6.75 9.99 -3.09
N GLY A 138 -5.43 10.09 -3.28
CA GLY A 138 -4.64 11.27 -2.93
C GLY A 138 -4.84 12.51 -3.82
N ILE A 139 -4.25 13.62 -3.40
CA ILE A 139 -4.11 14.88 -4.15
C ILE A 139 -2.61 15.13 -4.40
N ARG A 140 -2.19 15.14 -5.66
CA ARG A 140 -0.79 15.35 -6.07
C ARG A 140 -0.54 16.79 -6.53
N TYR A 141 0.50 17.44 -6.03
CA TYR A 141 1.01 18.71 -6.56
C TYR A 141 2.31 18.42 -7.32
N SER A 142 2.25 18.44 -8.65
CA SER A 142 3.43 18.27 -9.52
C SER A 142 3.18 18.90 -10.89
N MET A 143 4.24 19.31 -11.58
CA MET A 143 4.17 19.76 -12.97
C MET A 143 3.85 18.64 -13.95
N ASP A 144 4.07 17.37 -13.54
CA ASP A 144 3.79 16.18 -14.35
C ASP A 144 2.31 15.79 -14.36
N VAL A 145 1.50 16.41 -13.50
CA VAL A 145 0.06 16.12 -13.39
C VAL A 145 -0.61 16.32 -14.75
N SER A 146 -1.32 15.29 -15.18
CA SER A 146 -2.14 15.27 -16.38
C SER A 146 -3.42 14.48 -16.16
N LEU A 147 -4.40 14.67 -17.05
CA LEU A 147 -5.64 13.89 -17.05
C LEU A 147 -5.37 12.38 -17.09
N ASP A 148 -4.42 11.94 -17.91
CA ASP A 148 -4.06 10.53 -18.08
C ASP A 148 -3.53 9.92 -16.78
N GLU A 149 -2.58 10.62 -16.13
CA GLU A 149 -1.99 10.23 -14.86
C GLU A 149 -3.05 10.12 -13.75
N VAL A 150 -3.95 11.11 -13.67
CA VAL A 150 -5.01 11.14 -12.66
C VAL A 150 -6.01 9.99 -12.86
N LYS A 151 -6.36 9.67 -14.11
CA LYS A 151 -7.19 8.49 -14.43
C LYS A 151 -6.48 7.20 -14.01
N ALA A 152 -5.22 7.00 -14.40
CA ALA A 152 -4.42 5.82 -14.07
C ALA A 152 -4.37 5.55 -12.56
N LEU A 153 -4.03 6.59 -11.80
CA LEU A 153 -3.90 6.50 -10.36
C LEU A 153 -5.26 6.28 -9.67
N SER A 154 -6.37 6.83 -10.20
CA SER A 154 -7.71 6.56 -9.67
C SER A 154 -8.16 5.11 -9.91
N ALA A 155 -7.82 4.53 -11.06
CA ALA A 155 -8.05 3.12 -11.37
C ALA A 155 -7.24 2.22 -10.41
N LEU A 156 -5.95 2.51 -10.25
CA LEU A 156 -5.09 1.81 -9.28
C LEU A 156 -5.68 1.86 -7.87
N MET A 157 -6.24 3.00 -7.44
CA MET A 157 -6.88 3.10 -6.13
C MET A 157 -8.09 2.16 -5.97
N THR A 158 -8.89 1.95 -7.03
CA THR A 158 -10.03 1.01 -6.98
C THR A 158 -9.53 -0.41 -6.76
N PHE A 159 -8.58 -0.86 -7.59
CA PHE A 159 -8.06 -2.21 -7.51
C PHE A 159 -7.30 -2.44 -6.20
N LYS A 160 -6.53 -1.46 -5.74
CA LYS A 160 -5.82 -1.50 -4.46
C LYS A 160 -6.75 -1.63 -3.27
N CYS A 161 -7.80 -0.81 -3.20
CA CYS A 161 -8.83 -0.92 -2.15
C CYS A 161 -9.44 -2.33 -2.12
N ALA A 162 -9.75 -2.90 -3.29
CA ALA A 162 -10.25 -4.26 -3.39
C ALA A 162 -9.22 -5.33 -2.94
N VAL A 163 -7.92 -5.19 -3.23
CA VAL A 163 -6.87 -6.12 -2.75
C VAL A 163 -6.89 -6.23 -1.22
N VAL A 164 -6.99 -5.09 -0.54
CA VAL A 164 -6.91 -5.00 0.93
C VAL A 164 -8.26 -4.96 1.65
N ASP A 165 -9.35 -5.33 0.97
CA ASP A 165 -10.70 -5.37 1.54
C ASP A 165 -11.14 -4.01 2.16
N VAL A 166 -10.64 -2.89 1.62
CA VAL A 166 -11.04 -1.54 2.03
C VAL A 166 -12.27 -1.12 1.20
N PRO A 167 -13.40 -0.74 1.84
CA PRO A 167 -14.67 -0.57 1.15
C PRO A 167 -14.81 0.81 0.48
N PHE A 168 -13.87 1.16 -0.41
CA PHE A 168 -13.88 2.41 -1.15
C PHE A 168 -13.77 2.20 -2.66
N GLY A 169 -14.45 3.05 -3.42
CA GLY A 169 -14.14 3.30 -4.82
C GLY A 169 -12.80 4.00 -4.98
N GLY A 170 -12.16 3.91 -6.14
CA GLY A 170 -10.91 4.63 -6.39
C GLY A 170 -11.13 6.06 -6.86
N GLY A 171 -10.38 6.99 -6.31
CA GLY A 171 -10.32 8.37 -6.78
C GLY A 171 -8.88 8.90 -6.77
N LYS A 172 -8.58 9.91 -7.56
CA LYS A 172 -7.29 10.62 -7.55
C LYS A 172 -7.48 12.06 -7.99
N ALA A 173 -6.76 12.98 -7.39
CA ALA A 173 -6.68 14.36 -7.85
C ALA A 173 -5.23 14.77 -8.09
N GLY A 174 -5.06 15.80 -8.92
CA GLY A 174 -3.80 16.48 -9.09
C GLY A 174 -3.99 17.96 -9.42
N LEU A 175 -3.08 18.80 -8.94
CA LEU A 175 -2.89 20.19 -9.38
C LEU A 175 -1.55 20.28 -10.13
N LYS A 176 -1.58 20.91 -11.30
CA LYS A 176 -0.39 21.09 -12.14
C LYS A 176 0.40 22.32 -11.68
N ILE A 177 1.08 22.18 -10.56
CA ILE A 177 1.89 23.24 -9.93
C ILE A 177 3.18 22.66 -9.37
N ASN A 178 4.24 23.47 -9.34
CA ASN A 178 5.43 23.20 -8.54
C ASN A 178 5.25 23.86 -7.16
N PRO A 179 5.02 23.11 -6.07
CA PRO A 179 4.76 23.71 -4.76
C PRO A 179 5.93 24.54 -4.21
N LYS A 180 7.16 24.37 -4.74
CA LYS A 180 8.34 25.16 -4.33
C LYS A 180 8.33 26.59 -4.88
N GLU A 181 7.51 26.88 -5.88
CA GLU A 181 7.43 28.20 -6.52
C GLU A 181 6.37 29.10 -5.88
N PHE A 182 5.59 28.59 -4.93
CA PHE A 182 4.51 29.30 -4.25
C PHE A 182 4.84 29.51 -2.78
N SER A 183 4.43 30.67 -2.25
CA SER A 183 4.46 30.90 -0.81
C SER A 183 3.47 29.98 -0.09
N GLU A 184 3.64 29.81 1.22
CA GLU A 184 2.68 29.04 2.02
C GLU A 184 1.26 29.63 1.96
N PHE A 185 1.15 30.96 1.91
CA PHE A 185 -0.13 31.65 1.81
C PHE A 185 -0.79 31.46 0.43
N GLU A 186 0.01 31.44 -0.64
CA GLU A 186 -0.46 31.10 -1.98
C GLU A 186 -0.94 29.64 -2.03
N LEU A 187 -0.17 28.69 -1.47
CA LEU A 187 -0.55 27.28 -1.40
C LEU A 187 -1.84 27.05 -0.62
N GLU A 188 -2.04 27.78 0.48
CA GLU A 188 -3.29 27.73 1.24
C GLU A 188 -4.47 28.17 0.36
N LYS A 189 -4.39 29.34 -0.29
CA LYS A 189 -5.44 29.84 -1.18
C LYS A 189 -5.76 28.86 -2.31
N ILE A 190 -4.72 28.29 -2.95
CA ILE A 190 -4.87 27.29 -4.00
C ILE A 190 -5.64 26.09 -3.48
N THR A 191 -5.20 25.53 -2.34
CA THR A 191 -5.77 24.33 -1.75
C THR A 191 -7.23 24.53 -1.34
N ARG A 192 -7.54 25.66 -0.71
CA ARG A 192 -8.90 26.00 -0.27
C ARG A 192 -9.84 26.23 -1.46
N ASN A 193 -9.39 26.95 -2.50
CA ASN A 193 -10.19 27.13 -3.70
C ASN A 193 -10.46 25.79 -4.39
N PHE A 194 -9.43 24.94 -4.54
CA PHE A 194 -9.58 23.60 -5.09
C PHE A 194 -10.61 22.77 -4.29
N ALA A 195 -10.54 22.78 -2.95
CA ALA A 195 -11.53 22.11 -2.10
C ALA A 195 -12.96 22.57 -2.38
N LEU A 196 -13.19 23.87 -2.55
CA LEU A 196 -14.49 24.42 -2.90
C LEU A 196 -14.96 23.98 -4.29
N GLN A 197 -14.07 23.96 -5.29
CA GLN A 197 -14.43 23.49 -6.63
C GLN A 197 -14.86 22.02 -6.60
N LEU A 198 -14.11 21.16 -5.89
CA LEU A 198 -14.45 19.75 -5.74
C LEU A 198 -15.78 19.57 -5.02
N ALA A 199 -15.97 20.24 -3.87
CA ALA A 199 -17.17 20.09 -3.05
C ALA A 199 -18.44 20.55 -3.79
N LYS A 200 -18.38 21.69 -4.51
CA LYS A 200 -19.52 22.20 -5.30
C LYS A 200 -19.98 21.24 -6.41
N LYS A 201 -19.11 20.33 -6.85
CA LYS A 201 -19.35 19.40 -7.95
C LYS A 201 -19.52 17.94 -7.51
N GLY A 202 -19.55 17.66 -6.20
CA GLY A 202 -19.70 16.30 -5.69
C GLY A 202 -18.42 15.46 -5.77
N PHE A 203 -17.25 16.09 -5.77
CA PHE A 203 -15.93 15.44 -5.78
C PHE A 203 -15.18 15.60 -4.44
N LEU A 204 -15.87 16.04 -3.39
CA LEU A 204 -15.38 16.09 -2.01
C LEU A 204 -16.56 15.96 -1.06
N GLY A 205 -16.51 14.99 -0.14
CA GLY A 205 -17.50 14.84 0.94
C GLY A 205 -17.40 13.48 1.64
N PRO A 206 -17.79 13.38 2.93
CA PRO A 206 -17.57 12.18 3.74
C PRO A 206 -18.17 10.90 3.18
N GLY A 207 -19.33 11.00 2.51
CA GLY A 207 -20.04 9.88 1.90
C GLY A 207 -19.91 9.78 0.38
N VAL A 208 -19.13 10.66 -0.26
CA VAL A 208 -19.04 10.75 -1.73
C VAL A 208 -17.62 10.47 -2.20
N ASP A 209 -16.67 11.31 -1.81
CA ASP A 209 -15.27 11.21 -2.22
C ASP A 209 -14.38 11.81 -1.14
N VAL A 210 -13.43 11.02 -0.63
CA VAL A 210 -12.58 11.32 0.51
C VAL A 210 -11.11 11.35 0.05
N PRO A 211 -10.53 12.53 -0.22
CA PRO A 211 -9.14 12.58 -0.67
C PRO A 211 -8.11 12.28 0.45
N ALA A 212 -6.83 12.36 0.12
CA ALA A 212 -5.68 12.11 1.03
C ALA A 212 -4.42 12.84 0.53
N PRO A 213 -3.31 12.82 1.30
CA PRO A 213 -2.02 13.26 0.80
C PRO A 213 -1.49 12.39 -0.34
N ASP A 214 -0.69 12.99 -1.21
CA ASP A 214 0.15 12.35 -2.22
C ASP A 214 1.44 13.18 -2.41
N MET A 215 2.17 12.98 -3.51
CA MET A 215 3.37 13.77 -3.81
C MET A 215 3.05 15.27 -3.82
N GLY A 216 3.85 16.05 -3.10
CA GLY A 216 3.69 17.50 -2.97
C GLY A 216 2.61 17.97 -2.00
N THR A 217 1.92 17.06 -1.28
CA THR A 217 0.94 17.41 -0.25
C THR A 217 1.15 16.59 1.04
N GLY A 218 0.72 17.14 2.18
CA GLY A 218 0.87 16.51 3.49
C GLY A 218 -0.26 16.88 4.45
N GLU A 219 0.01 16.76 5.75
CA GLU A 219 -0.99 17.05 6.80
C GLU A 219 -1.52 18.50 6.70
N ARG A 220 -0.66 19.45 6.29
CA ARG A 220 -1.01 20.86 6.10
C ARG A 220 -2.13 21.05 5.08
N GLU A 221 -1.98 20.51 3.88
CA GLU A 221 -3.02 20.65 2.84
C GLU A 221 -4.31 19.94 3.25
N MET A 222 -4.22 18.78 3.91
CA MET A 222 -5.40 18.06 4.39
C MET A 222 -6.15 18.86 5.46
N SER A 223 -5.42 19.58 6.31
CA SER A 223 -5.98 20.50 7.30
C SER A 223 -6.80 21.62 6.63
N TRP A 224 -6.21 22.29 5.64
CA TRP A 224 -6.91 23.36 4.91
C TRP A 224 -8.16 22.89 4.19
N ILE A 225 -8.13 21.68 3.61
CA ILE A 225 -9.30 21.08 2.96
C ILE A 225 -10.39 20.75 3.98
N ALA A 226 -10.03 20.11 5.10
CA ALA A 226 -10.97 19.75 6.15
C ALA A 226 -11.71 20.98 6.68
N ASP A 227 -10.95 22.02 7.04
CA ASP A 227 -11.46 23.28 7.55
C ASP A 227 -12.36 23.99 6.53
N THR A 228 -11.92 24.07 5.26
CA THR A 228 -12.71 24.70 4.20
C THR A 228 -14.04 23.99 3.98
N TYR A 229 -14.03 22.65 3.94
CA TYR A 229 -15.26 21.88 3.78
C TYR A 229 -16.19 22.06 4.99
N SER A 230 -15.68 21.93 6.22
CA SER A 230 -16.49 22.05 7.43
C SER A 230 -17.08 23.45 7.63
N GLN A 231 -16.36 24.52 7.25
CA GLN A 231 -16.85 25.88 7.43
C GLN A 231 -17.77 26.37 6.29
N THR A 232 -17.93 25.58 5.22
CA THR A 232 -18.72 25.98 4.04
C THR A 232 -19.83 24.98 3.72
N ILE A 233 -19.60 24.07 2.77
CA ILE A 233 -20.61 23.13 2.26
C ILE A 233 -21.01 22.10 3.32
N GLY A 234 -20.06 21.70 4.17
CA GLY A 234 -20.25 20.72 5.24
C GLY A 234 -20.66 21.31 6.59
N HIS A 235 -21.06 22.58 6.70
CA HIS A 235 -21.29 23.22 8.00
C HIS A 235 -22.40 22.58 8.86
N THR A 236 -23.37 21.91 8.23
CA THR A 236 -24.41 21.13 8.93
C THR A 236 -24.11 19.64 9.02
N ASP A 237 -23.04 19.17 8.37
CA ASP A 237 -22.68 17.76 8.34
C ASP A 237 -21.86 17.40 9.58
N MET A 238 -22.44 16.58 10.45
CA MET A 238 -21.77 16.07 11.65
C MET A 238 -20.48 15.31 11.31
N ASN A 239 -20.40 14.69 10.14
CA ASN A 239 -19.24 13.95 9.68
C ASN A 239 -18.31 14.79 8.79
N SER A 240 -18.45 16.11 8.76
CA SER A 240 -17.70 17.00 7.85
C SER A 240 -16.18 16.78 7.86
N HIS A 241 -15.57 16.55 9.04
CA HIS A 241 -14.12 16.27 9.14
C HIS A 241 -13.69 14.90 8.58
N ALA A 242 -14.62 14.01 8.26
CA ALA A 242 -14.37 12.76 7.53
C ALA A 242 -14.31 12.96 6.00
N CYS A 243 -14.48 14.19 5.48
CA CYS A 243 -14.35 14.49 4.05
C CYS A 243 -12.93 14.28 3.50
N ILE A 244 -11.92 14.23 4.37
CA ILE A 244 -10.51 14.11 4.01
C ILE A 244 -9.77 13.26 5.06
N THR A 245 -8.71 12.57 4.65
CA THR A 245 -7.84 11.77 5.56
C THR A 245 -6.39 12.20 5.43
N GLY A 246 -5.50 11.74 6.32
CA GLY A 246 -4.13 12.24 6.42
C GLY A 246 -4.06 13.59 7.12
N LYS A 247 -5.04 13.89 7.98
CA LYS A 247 -5.09 15.13 8.75
C LYS A 247 -4.07 15.11 9.90
N PRO A 248 -3.66 16.28 10.40
CA PRO A 248 -2.96 16.37 11.69
C PRO A 248 -3.76 15.68 12.81
N ILE A 249 -3.06 15.09 13.79
CA ILE A 249 -3.71 14.36 14.90
C ILE A 249 -4.71 15.24 15.67
N ASN A 250 -4.38 16.52 15.89
CA ASN A 250 -5.25 17.48 16.58
C ASN A 250 -6.49 17.91 15.76
N GLN A 251 -6.59 17.52 14.50
CA GLN A 251 -7.74 17.80 13.62
C GLN A 251 -8.49 16.52 13.18
N GLY A 252 -8.46 15.48 14.02
CA GLY A 252 -9.13 14.21 13.71
C GLY A 252 -8.29 13.26 12.84
N GLY A 253 -6.99 13.54 12.69
CA GLY A 253 -6.02 12.59 12.14
C GLY A 253 -5.88 11.33 13.00
N ILE A 254 -5.28 10.27 12.45
CA ILE A 254 -5.03 9.03 13.17
C ILE A 254 -3.53 8.77 13.36
N HIS A 255 -3.17 8.18 14.50
CA HIS A 255 -1.79 7.82 14.79
C HIS A 255 -1.19 6.90 13.72
N GLY A 256 0.06 7.16 13.32
CA GLY A 256 0.79 6.30 12.40
C GLY A 256 0.38 6.40 10.94
N ARG A 257 -0.52 7.34 10.56
CA ARG A 257 -0.92 7.51 9.16
C ARG A 257 0.25 7.89 8.25
N VAL A 258 1.06 8.87 8.65
CA VAL A 258 2.22 9.33 7.87
C VAL A 258 3.19 8.17 7.57
N SER A 259 3.42 7.31 8.56
CA SER A 259 4.34 6.18 8.48
C SER A 259 3.73 4.89 7.95
N ALA A 260 2.42 4.84 7.70
CA ALA A 260 1.69 3.62 7.33
C ALA A 260 2.19 2.99 6.03
N THR A 261 2.39 3.81 4.99
CA THR A 261 2.87 3.35 3.68
C THR A 261 4.33 2.87 3.72
N GLY A 262 5.14 3.40 4.65
CA GLY A 262 6.50 2.88 4.84
C GLY A 262 6.54 1.62 5.69
N ARG A 263 5.64 1.48 6.68
CA ARG A 263 5.57 0.30 7.56
C ARG A 263 5.33 -0.98 6.78
N VAL A 264 4.63 -0.88 5.66
CA VAL A 264 4.27 -2.03 4.85
C VAL A 264 5.44 -2.65 4.08
N SER A 265 6.58 -1.95 3.92
CA SER A 265 7.79 -2.56 3.37
C SER A 265 8.32 -3.73 4.22
N LEU A 266 7.99 -3.77 5.51
CA LEU A 266 8.26 -4.94 6.35
C LEU A 266 7.58 -6.20 5.80
N PHE A 267 6.37 -6.07 5.27
CA PHE A 267 5.65 -7.19 4.68
C PHE A 267 6.23 -7.63 3.35
N ALA A 268 7.05 -6.84 2.66
CA ALA A 268 7.74 -7.31 1.45
C ALA A 268 8.58 -8.56 1.78
N VAL A 269 9.30 -8.54 2.90
CA VAL A 269 10.13 -9.66 3.35
C VAL A 269 9.28 -10.82 3.86
N GLY A 270 8.21 -10.55 4.62
CA GLY A 270 7.28 -11.58 5.10
C GLY A 270 6.50 -12.27 3.97
N THR A 271 6.12 -11.50 2.95
CA THR A 271 5.45 -11.98 1.74
C THR A 271 6.41 -12.84 0.91
N ALA A 272 7.65 -12.40 0.69
CA ALA A 272 8.68 -13.19 0.00
C ALA A 272 8.99 -14.51 0.74
N TRP A 273 9.00 -14.51 2.07
CA TRP A 273 9.16 -15.72 2.87
C TRP A 273 7.98 -16.68 2.71
N THR A 274 6.75 -16.15 2.84
CA THR A 274 5.54 -16.97 2.72
C THR A 274 5.42 -17.56 1.31
N PHE A 275 5.87 -16.84 0.28
CA PHE A 275 5.94 -17.36 -1.09
C PHE A 275 6.91 -18.54 -1.23
N ARG A 276 8.10 -18.46 -0.60
CA ARG A 276 9.11 -19.54 -0.62
C ARG A 276 8.72 -20.75 0.24
N ALA A 277 7.96 -20.54 1.31
CA ALA A 277 7.57 -21.59 2.24
C ALA A 277 6.10 -21.43 2.69
N PRO A 278 5.13 -21.77 1.83
CA PRO A 278 3.71 -21.49 2.08
C PRO A 278 3.11 -22.27 3.27
N ASN A 279 3.76 -23.38 3.67
CA ASN A 279 3.36 -24.21 4.81
C ASN A 279 4.22 -23.99 6.06
N ALA A 280 5.17 -23.06 6.06
CA ALA A 280 5.99 -22.80 7.24
C ALA A 280 5.18 -22.03 8.31
N PRO A 281 5.34 -22.38 9.61
CA PRO A 281 4.74 -21.61 10.69
C PRO A 281 5.27 -20.18 10.68
N MET A 282 4.41 -19.21 10.99
CA MET A 282 4.80 -17.81 11.00
C MET A 282 5.89 -17.55 12.04
N ILE A 283 7.07 -17.20 11.55
CA ILE A 283 8.14 -16.63 12.36
C ILE A 283 7.92 -15.12 12.39
N SER A 284 8.21 -14.46 13.52
CA SER A 284 8.14 -13.00 13.64
C SER A 284 8.83 -12.32 12.45
N LEU A 285 8.19 -11.31 11.86
CA LEU A 285 8.75 -10.48 10.78
C LEU A 285 10.16 -9.95 11.12
N LYS A 286 10.45 -9.70 12.40
CA LYS A 286 11.81 -9.31 12.86
C LYS A 286 12.85 -10.42 12.64
N VAL A 287 12.48 -11.68 12.80
CA VAL A 287 13.39 -12.82 12.59
C VAL A 287 13.55 -13.09 11.09
N LEU A 288 12.47 -12.92 10.32
CA LEU A 288 12.49 -13.02 8.86
C LEU A 288 13.25 -11.89 8.18
N VAL A 289 13.32 -10.71 8.81
CA VAL A 289 14.15 -9.55 8.44
C VAL A 289 15.51 -9.56 9.19
N ALA A 290 15.89 -10.65 9.86
CA ALA A 290 17.25 -10.87 10.42
C ALA A 290 18.12 -11.87 9.62
N GLN A 291 17.56 -12.78 8.81
CA GLN A 291 18.27 -13.84 8.04
C GLN A 291 18.81 -13.58 6.58
N LEU A 292 18.86 -12.35 6.07
CA LEU A 292 19.41 -11.97 4.75
C LEU A 292 20.55 -10.97 5.02
N GLU A 293 21.55 -10.85 4.15
CA GLU A 293 22.67 -9.91 4.35
C GLU A 293 22.28 -8.43 4.06
N ARG A 294 21.03 -8.26 3.60
CA ARG A 294 20.09 -7.11 3.57
C ARG A 294 20.67 -5.76 3.28
N ARG A 295 21.07 -5.61 2.03
CA ARG A 295 21.26 -4.31 1.41
C ARG A 295 19.97 -3.91 0.68
N PHE A 296 19.48 -2.68 0.89
CA PHE A 296 18.41 -2.09 0.07
C PHE A 296 18.74 -0.66 -0.35
N ALA A 297 18.21 -0.25 -1.51
CA ALA A 297 18.34 1.11 -2.06
C ALA A 297 16.98 1.68 -2.47
N GLN A 298 16.79 2.99 -2.30
CA GLN A 298 15.50 3.68 -2.53
C GLN A 298 15.57 5.23 -2.48
N GLY A 299 14.46 5.94 -2.71
CA GLY A 299 14.39 7.41 -2.57
C GLY A 299 13.85 7.90 -1.22
N LEU A 300 14.28 9.06 -0.72
CA LEU A 300 14.02 9.52 0.67
C LEU A 300 12.81 10.45 0.82
N GLY A 301 11.73 10.18 0.07
CA GLY A 301 10.41 10.80 0.31
C GLY A 301 9.73 10.26 1.57
N ASN A 302 8.49 10.67 1.84
CA ASN A 302 7.74 10.20 3.03
C ASN A 302 7.64 8.66 3.09
N VAL A 303 7.24 8.04 1.98
CA VAL A 303 7.17 6.57 1.86
C VAL A 303 8.53 5.97 2.15
N GLY A 304 9.56 6.49 1.51
CA GLY A 304 10.85 5.87 1.54
C GLY A 304 11.62 6.04 2.85
N LEU A 305 11.58 7.22 3.46
CA LEU A 305 12.11 7.46 4.80
C LEU A 305 11.52 6.45 5.79
N HIS A 306 10.21 6.27 5.78
CA HIS A 306 9.56 5.30 6.66
C HIS A 306 9.91 3.86 6.29
N CYS A 307 9.98 3.49 4.99
CA CYS A 307 10.48 2.18 4.57
C CYS A 307 11.86 1.91 5.16
N THR A 308 12.77 2.89 5.05
CA THR A 308 14.14 2.81 5.56
C THR A 308 14.15 2.61 7.07
N ARG A 309 13.40 3.43 7.82
CA ARG A 309 13.28 3.32 9.28
C ARG A 309 12.79 1.94 9.74
N TYR A 310 11.75 1.40 9.09
CA TYR A 310 11.18 0.13 9.50
C TYR A 310 12.07 -1.05 9.11
N LEU A 311 12.60 -1.07 7.88
CA LEU A 311 13.52 -2.12 7.43
C LEU A 311 14.79 -2.14 8.29
N THR A 312 15.39 -0.98 8.57
CA THR A 312 16.56 -0.87 9.45
C THR A 312 16.26 -1.35 10.87
N ARG A 313 15.12 -0.95 11.44
CA ARG A 313 14.67 -1.43 12.77
C ARG A 313 14.45 -2.94 12.81
N ALA A 314 14.11 -3.55 11.68
CA ALA A 314 13.89 -4.98 11.57
C ALA A 314 15.18 -5.77 11.28
N GLY A 315 16.32 -5.10 11.07
CA GLY A 315 17.64 -5.71 10.88
C GLY A 315 18.21 -5.61 9.46
N ALA A 316 17.57 -4.88 8.55
CA ALA A 316 18.13 -4.59 7.23
C ALA A 316 19.14 -3.42 7.27
N ARG A 317 19.99 -3.31 6.27
CA ARG A 317 20.93 -2.19 6.09
C ARG A 317 20.59 -1.42 4.81
N CYS A 318 20.34 -0.12 4.94
CA CYS A 318 20.17 0.75 3.79
C CYS A 318 21.55 1.05 3.22
N ILE A 319 21.86 0.62 1.99
CA ILE A 319 23.18 0.86 1.40
C ILE A 319 23.22 2.07 0.49
N GLY A 320 22.06 2.53 0.02
CA GLY A 320 22.00 3.56 -1.00
C GLY A 320 20.69 4.34 -0.95
N ILE A 321 20.78 5.64 -1.15
CA ILE A 321 19.63 6.51 -1.30
C ILE A 321 19.81 7.37 -2.55
N GLN A 322 18.79 7.42 -3.40
CA GLN A 322 18.76 8.25 -4.62
C GLN A 322 17.61 9.26 -4.57
N GLU A 323 17.95 10.54 -4.74
CA GLU A 323 17.02 11.66 -4.84
C GLU A 323 17.26 12.43 -6.15
N VAL A 324 16.45 13.45 -6.39
CA VAL A 324 16.52 14.27 -7.62
C VAL A 324 17.86 15.02 -7.75
N ASP A 325 18.46 15.36 -6.62
CA ASP A 325 19.71 16.13 -6.50
C ASP A 325 20.98 15.26 -6.48
N GLY A 326 20.86 13.95 -6.24
CA GLY A 326 21.98 13.02 -6.30
C GLY A 326 21.75 11.70 -5.58
N SER A 327 22.78 10.86 -5.61
CA SER A 327 22.78 9.54 -4.97
C SER A 327 23.91 9.42 -3.96
N ILE A 328 23.60 8.86 -2.79
CA ILE A 328 24.58 8.55 -1.73
C ILE A 328 24.64 7.05 -1.49
N PHE A 329 25.81 6.56 -1.08
CA PHE A 329 26.08 5.14 -0.88
C PHE A 329 26.96 4.91 0.34
N ASN A 330 26.61 3.90 1.14
CA ASN A 330 27.42 3.38 2.22
C ASN A 330 27.20 1.87 2.38
N PRO A 331 28.18 1.01 2.05
CA PRO A 331 28.04 -0.44 2.17
C PRO A 331 27.87 -0.93 3.61
N ASN A 332 28.24 -0.12 4.61
CA ASN A 332 28.09 -0.42 6.04
C ASN A 332 26.69 -0.08 6.57
N GLY A 333 25.91 0.71 5.83
CA GLY A 333 24.56 1.12 6.21
C GLY A 333 24.45 2.63 6.45
N ILE A 334 23.31 3.19 6.04
CA ILE A 334 22.91 4.57 6.30
C ILE A 334 21.88 4.57 7.44
N ASP A 335 22.17 5.31 8.52
CA ASP A 335 21.21 5.46 9.63
C ASP A 335 20.04 6.37 9.20
N PRO A 336 18.79 5.89 9.31
CA PRO A 336 17.64 6.63 8.82
C PRO A 336 17.31 7.88 9.63
N LYS A 337 17.73 7.96 10.90
CA LYS A 337 17.48 9.14 11.75
C LYS A 337 18.50 10.23 11.42
N GLU A 338 19.78 9.86 11.29
CA GLU A 338 20.83 10.81 10.94
C GLU A 338 20.62 11.46 9.57
N ILE A 339 20.23 10.66 8.56
CA ILE A 339 19.95 11.22 7.22
C ILE A 339 18.66 12.06 7.19
N GLU A 340 17.67 11.75 8.02
CA GLU A 340 16.46 12.55 8.17
C GLU A 340 16.80 13.92 8.76
N GLU A 341 17.57 13.96 9.84
CA GLU A 341 18.04 15.20 10.47
C GLU A 341 18.90 16.04 9.50
N TRP A 342 19.80 15.40 8.74
CA TRP A 342 20.58 16.07 7.69
C TRP A 342 19.68 16.69 6.63
N LYS A 343 18.73 15.92 6.07
CA LYS A 343 17.84 16.42 5.02
C LYS A 343 16.97 17.57 5.52
N ILE A 344 16.52 17.55 6.77
CA ILE A 344 15.74 18.64 7.37
C ILE A 344 16.59 19.92 7.49
N ASN A 345 17.85 19.80 7.90
CA ASN A 345 18.73 20.96 8.12
C ASN A 345 19.30 21.54 6.81
N ASN A 346 19.61 20.69 5.84
CA ASN A 346 20.33 21.08 4.62
C ASN A 346 19.43 21.14 3.38
N GLY A 347 18.22 20.57 3.43
CA GLY A 347 17.30 20.50 2.29
C GLY A 347 17.69 19.51 1.19
N THR A 348 18.78 18.76 1.37
CA THR A 348 19.36 17.80 0.41
C THR A 348 19.94 16.60 1.16
N ILE A 349 20.09 15.46 0.49
CA ILE A 349 20.86 14.31 1.00
C ILE A 349 22.35 14.37 0.63
N VAL A 350 22.71 15.22 -0.35
CA VAL A 350 24.08 15.33 -0.85
C VAL A 350 24.97 15.95 0.23
N GLY A 351 26.17 15.39 0.38
CA GLY A 351 27.14 15.82 1.40
C GLY A 351 26.92 15.24 2.80
N PHE A 352 25.98 14.32 2.97
CA PHE A 352 25.76 13.63 4.25
C PHE A 352 27.05 12.92 4.72
N PRO A 353 27.62 13.25 5.90
CA PRO A 353 28.91 12.70 6.34
C PRO A 353 28.94 11.17 6.52
N GLY A 354 27.78 10.56 6.77
CA GLY A 354 27.66 9.11 6.95
C GLY A 354 27.55 8.31 5.65
N ALA A 355 27.73 8.93 4.47
CA ALA A 355 27.74 8.24 3.18
C ALA A 355 28.62 8.97 2.16
N GLU A 356 29.09 8.25 1.15
CA GLU A 356 29.84 8.86 0.05
C GLU A 356 28.92 9.14 -1.14
N PRO A 357 29.19 10.18 -1.95
CA PRO A 357 28.54 10.34 -3.24
C PRO A 357 28.74 9.08 -4.10
N TYR A 358 27.66 8.56 -4.67
CA TYR A 358 27.73 7.38 -5.52
C TYR A 358 28.48 7.70 -6.83
N LYS A 359 29.45 6.86 -7.20
CA LYS A 359 30.33 7.05 -8.37
C LYS A 359 30.09 6.07 -9.51
N GLY A 360 29.17 5.12 -9.35
CA GLY A 360 28.79 4.17 -10.40
C GLY A 360 27.87 4.79 -11.45
N GLU A 361 27.45 4.00 -12.44
CA GLU A 361 26.54 4.45 -13.50
C GLU A 361 25.21 4.95 -12.93
N ASN A 362 24.55 4.12 -12.12
CA ASN A 362 23.29 4.46 -11.49
C ASN A 362 23.11 3.60 -10.23
N LEU A 363 22.74 4.22 -9.10
CA LEU A 363 22.57 3.53 -7.83
C LEU A 363 21.51 2.44 -7.91
N LEU A 364 20.52 2.60 -8.81
CA LEU A 364 19.47 1.61 -9.05
C LEU A 364 20.00 0.23 -9.48
N TYR A 365 21.21 0.17 -10.05
CA TYR A 365 21.82 -1.07 -10.55
C TYR A 365 22.76 -1.73 -9.54
N GLU A 366 23.01 -1.07 -8.41
CA GLU A 366 23.89 -1.58 -7.36
C GLU A 366 23.37 -2.89 -6.77
N GLU A 367 24.28 -3.80 -6.43
CA GLU A 367 23.91 -5.11 -5.89
C GLU A 367 23.20 -4.98 -4.53
N CYS A 368 21.94 -5.41 -4.49
CA CYS A 368 21.13 -5.39 -3.29
C CYS A 368 20.22 -6.62 -3.20
N ASP A 369 19.76 -6.97 -2.00
CA ASP A 369 18.79 -8.07 -1.88
C ASP A 369 17.39 -7.62 -2.26
N ILE A 370 17.03 -6.38 -1.86
CA ILE A 370 15.69 -5.81 -2.00
C ILE A 370 15.83 -4.40 -2.56
N PHE A 371 15.20 -4.15 -3.70
CA PHE A 371 15.04 -2.80 -4.24
C PHE A 371 13.64 -2.26 -3.91
N VAL A 372 13.54 -1.02 -3.40
CA VAL A 372 12.27 -0.43 -2.96
C VAL A 372 12.03 0.88 -3.72
N PRO A 373 11.46 0.86 -4.93
CA PRO A 373 11.13 2.09 -5.64
C PRO A 373 10.04 2.86 -4.88
N SER A 374 10.35 4.09 -4.47
CA SER A 374 9.52 4.92 -3.57
C SER A 374 9.40 6.39 -4.01
N ALA A 375 9.70 6.66 -5.28
CA ALA A 375 9.69 8.00 -5.89
C ALA A 375 8.48 8.18 -6.85
N VAL A 376 8.73 8.10 -8.16
CA VAL A 376 7.73 8.28 -9.24
C VAL A 376 7.37 6.95 -9.91
N GLU A 377 6.37 6.99 -10.79
CA GLU A 377 6.02 5.90 -11.70
C GLU A 377 7.09 5.67 -12.79
N LYS A 378 7.03 4.51 -13.46
CA LYS A 378 7.84 4.15 -14.66
C LYS A 378 9.36 4.30 -14.49
N VAL A 379 9.88 4.03 -13.29
CA VAL A 379 11.33 4.01 -12.98
C VAL A 379 12.02 2.77 -13.58
N ILE A 380 11.33 1.64 -13.62
CA ILE A 380 11.83 0.39 -14.17
C ILE A 380 11.20 0.19 -15.56
N THR A 381 12.02 0.41 -16.58
CA THR A 381 11.65 0.38 -18.00
C THR A 381 12.32 -0.80 -18.71
N LYS A 382 11.91 -1.05 -19.96
CA LYS A 382 12.48 -2.10 -20.81
C LYS A 382 14.01 -2.02 -20.88
N ASP A 383 14.53 -0.80 -20.98
CA ASP A 383 15.95 -0.52 -21.22
C ASP A 383 16.83 -0.77 -19.99
N ASN A 384 16.28 -0.61 -18.80
CA ASN A 384 17.04 -0.75 -17.56
C ASN A 384 16.72 -2.02 -16.76
N ALA A 385 15.63 -2.74 -17.05
CA ALA A 385 15.21 -3.93 -16.32
C ALA A 385 16.29 -5.03 -16.27
N ASN A 386 17.15 -5.13 -17.29
CA ASN A 386 18.26 -6.08 -17.35
C ASN A 386 19.44 -5.73 -16.42
N LYS A 387 19.55 -4.46 -16.00
CA LYS A 387 20.66 -3.96 -15.20
C LYS A 387 20.45 -4.14 -13.69
N PHE A 388 19.20 -4.32 -13.25
CA PHE A 388 18.90 -4.51 -11.82
C PHE A 388 19.56 -5.79 -11.29
N ASN A 389 20.32 -5.66 -10.20
CA ASN A 389 20.96 -6.77 -9.51
C ASN A 389 20.32 -6.97 -8.12
N CYS A 390 19.07 -7.41 -8.12
CA CYS A 390 18.31 -7.69 -6.90
C CYS A 390 17.47 -8.95 -7.01
N LYS A 391 17.02 -9.47 -5.85
CA LYS A 391 16.18 -10.67 -5.79
C LYS A 391 14.70 -10.33 -5.65
N ILE A 392 14.40 -9.17 -5.04
CA ILE A 392 13.05 -8.72 -4.73
C ILE A 392 12.93 -7.24 -5.09
N ILE A 393 11.84 -6.89 -5.78
CA ILE A 393 11.41 -5.51 -5.98
C ILE A 393 10.12 -5.30 -5.21
N ALA A 394 10.11 -4.33 -4.30
CA ALA A 394 8.94 -4.00 -3.48
C ALA A 394 8.40 -2.62 -3.87
N GLU A 395 7.34 -2.60 -4.68
CA GLU A 395 6.81 -1.39 -5.32
C GLU A 395 6.11 -0.42 -4.37
N ALA A 396 6.87 0.34 -3.59
CA ALA A 396 6.31 1.30 -2.65
C ALA A 396 5.68 2.54 -3.33
N ALA A 397 6.18 2.92 -4.51
CA ALA A 397 5.55 3.89 -5.42
C ALA A 397 4.37 3.26 -6.19
N ASN A 398 3.56 4.08 -6.86
CA ASN A 398 2.49 3.59 -7.75
C ASN A 398 3.04 3.43 -9.17
N GLY A 399 2.84 2.26 -9.78
CA GLY A 399 3.28 1.94 -11.13
C GLY A 399 4.77 2.18 -11.43
N PRO A 400 5.74 1.84 -10.55
CA PRO A 400 7.15 2.09 -10.83
C PRO A 400 7.70 1.19 -11.94
N THR A 401 7.04 0.07 -12.28
CA THR A 401 7.50 -0.91 -13.26
C THR A 401 6.57 -0.94 -14.47
N THR A 402 7.14 -0.81 -15.66
CA THR A 402 6.41 -0.93 -16.93
C THR A 402 6.12 -2.40 -17.27
N PRO A 403 5.11 -2.72 -18.10
CA PRO A 403 4.78 -4.10 -18.45
C PRO A 403 5.92 -4.83 -19.17
N ALA A 404 6.64 -4.12 -20.04
CA ALA A 404 7.84 -4.64 -20.70
C ALA A 404 8.95 -5.00 -19.69
N ALA A 405 9.17 -4.16 -18.67
CA ALA A 405 10.12 -4.44 -17.59
C ALA A 405 9.67 -5.62 -16.73
N ASP A 406 8.39 -5.72 -16.39
CA ASP A 406 7.82 -6.79 -15.56
C ASP A 406 8.12 -8.18 -16.18
N LYS A 407 7.99 -8.28 -17.52
CA LYS A 407 8.33 -9.49 -18.29
C LYS A 407 9.81 -9.87 -18.16
N ILE A 408 10.70 -8.90 -18.35
CA ILE A 408 12.16 -9.11 -18.23
C ILE A 408 12.53 -9.55 -16.80
N LEU A 409 11.96 -8.88 -15.79
CA LEU A 409 12.22 -9.21 -14.38
C LEU A 409 11.76 -10.63 -14.04
N MET A 410 10.60 -11.05 -14.55
CA MET A 410 10.10 -12.42 -14.38
C MET A 410 11.01 -13.47 -15.03
N GLU A 411 11.47 -13.23 -16.27
CA GLU A 411 12.42 -14.11 -16.96
C GLU A 411 13.73 -14.26 -16.20
N ARG A 412 14.15 -13.20 -15.49
CA ARG A 412 15.33 -13.18 -14.61
C ARG A 412 15.06 -13.75 -13.21
N ASN A 413 13.88 -14.29 -12.93
CA ASN A 413 13.46 -14.82 -11.63
C ASN A 413 13.53 -13.80 -10.48
N ILE A 414 13.31 -12.51 -10.78
CA ILE A 414 13.22 -11.45 -9.78
C ILE A 414 11.76 -11.37 -9.31
N LEU A 415 11.55 -11.43 -7.99
CA LEU A 415 10.21 -11.36 -7.42
C LEU A 415 9.75 -9.91 -7.33
N VAL A 416 8.74 -9.54 -8.12
CA VAL A 416 8.07 -8.24 -8.02
C VAL A 416 6.86 -8.34 -7.09
N ILE A 417 6.88 -7.59 -6.00
CA ILE A 417 5.75 -7.46 -5.08
C ILE A 417 4.96 -6.21 -5.50
N PRO A 418 3.73 -6.37 -6.03
CA PRO A 418 3.06 -5.32 -6.77
C PRO A 418 2.58 -4.17 -5.87
N ASP A 419 2.58 -2.98 -6.45
CA ASP A 419 2.12 -1.72 -5.86
C ASP A 419 0.69 -1.79 -5.30
N LEU A 420 -0.23 -2.47 -6.00
CA LEU A 420 -1.61 -2.73 -5.58
C LEU A 420 -1.72 -3.37 -4.18
N TYR A 421 -0.69 -4.10 -3.77
CA TYR A 421 -0.62 -4.73 -2.46
C TYR A 421 0.30 -3.95 -1.53
N ILE A 422 1.57 -3.75 -1.92
CA ILE A 422 2.59 -3.37 -0.96
C ILE A 422 2.42 -1.95 -0.45
N ASN A 423 1.92 -1.00 -1.25
CA ASN A 423 1.74 0.39 -0.80
C ASN A 423 0.32 0.67 -0.24
N ALA A 424 -0.52 -0.36 -0.16
CA ALA A 424 -1.91 -0.25 0.30
C ALA A 424 -2.06 0.13 1.79
N GLY A 425 -0.99 0.04 2.58
CA GLY A 425 -1.02 0.45 3.99
C GLY A 425 -1.46 1.90 4.21
N GLY A 426 -1.13 2.80 3.27
CA GLY A 426 -1.60 4.18 3.31
C GLY A 426 -3.11 4.30 3.24
N VAL A 427 -3.77 3.52 2.37
CA VAL A 427 -5.24 3.54 2.24
C VAL A 427 -5.92 2.81 3.38
N THR A 428 -5.35 1.71 3.88
CA THR A 428 -5.85 0.99 5.06
C THR A 428 -5.88 1.87 6.29
N VAL A 429 -4.81 2.62 6.57
CA VAL A 429 -4.80 3.52 7.74
C VAL A 429 -5.64 4.77 7.51
N SER A 430 -5.75 5.26 6.27
CA SER A 430 -6.76 6.28 5.93
C SER A 430 -8.20 5.79 6.17
N TYR A 431 -8.49 4.51 5.93
CA TYR A 431 -9.79 3.93 6.26
C TYR A 431 -10.05 3.93 7.77
N PHE A 432 -9.05 3.57 8.58
CA PHE A 432 -9.16 3.67 10.05
C PHE A 432 -9.35 5.11 10.52
N GLU A 433 -8.68 6.08 9.89
CA GLU A 433 -8.91 7.50 10.17
C GLU A 433 -10.34 7.94 9.83
N TRP A 434 -10.85 7.51 8.68
CA TRP A 434 -12.22 7.80 8.28
C TRP A 434 -13.23 7.21 9.27
N LEU A 435 -13.07 5.94 9.65
CA LEU A 435 -13.88 5.30 10.69
C LEU A 435 -13.79 6.02 12.04
N LYS A 436 -12.60 6.44 12.47
CA LYS A 436 -12.41 7.21 13.70
C LYS A 436 -13.26 8.49 13.69
N ASN A 437 -13.23 9.22 12.57
CA ASN A 437 -14.00 10.46 12.42
C ASN A 437 -15.51 10.20 12.39
N LEU A 438 -15.97 9.09 11.81
CA LEU A 438 -17.39 8.71 11.86
C LEU A 438 -17.87 8.26 13.25
N ASN A 439 -16.98 7.64 14.04
CA ASN A 439 -17.33 7.14 15.37
C ASN A 439 -17.31 8.23 16.45
N HIS A 440 -16.69 9.39 16.19
CA HIS A 440 -16.58 10.51 17.14
C HIS A 440 -15.95 10.15 18.50
N VAL A 441 -15.20 9.04 18.56
CA VAL A 441 -14.60 8.51 19.79
C VAL A 441 -13.20 7.99 19.51
N SER A 442 -12.24 8.32 20.38
CA SER A 442 -10.90 7.73 20.35
C SER A 442 -10.94 6.26 20.73
N TYR A 443 -10.28 5.39 19.95
CA TYR A 443 -10.24 3.96 20.22
C TYR A 443 -9.77 3.65 21.65
N GLY A 444 -10.49 2.72 22.28
CA GLY A 444 -10.21 2.27 23.65
C GLY A 444 -10.80 3.15 24.76
N ARG A 445 -11.16 4.42 24.50
CA ARG A 445 -11.62 5.38 25.52
C ARG A 445 -12.76 4.85 26.40
N LEU A 446 -13.74 4.17 25.80
CA LEU A 446 -14.91 3.64 26.52
C LEU A 446 -14.62 2.33 27.27
N LEU A 447 -13.60 1.58 26.86
CA LEU A 447 -13.39 0.19 27.30
C LEU A 447 -12.17 0.03 28.22
N PHE A 448 -11.21 0.95 28.22
CA PHE A 448 -9.95 0.78 28.94
C PHE A 448 -10.12 0.35 30.40
N MET A 449 -10.89 1.10 31.20
CA MET A 449 -11.09 0.74 32.61
C MET A 449 -11.90 -0.53 32.80
N HIS A 450 -12.79 -0.87 31.87
CA HIS A 450 -13.54 -2.12 31.91
C HIS A 450 -12.62 -3.33 31.67
N VAL A 451 -11.77 -3.25 30.65
CA VAL A 451 -10.79 -4.29 30.31
C VAL A 451 -9.77 -4.45 31.44
N ILE A 452 -9.25 -3.35 32.01
CA ILE A 452 -8.33 -3.41 33.16
C ILE A 452 -8.98 -4.15 34.34
N LYS A 453 -10.21 -3.75 34.71
CA LYS A 453 -10.93 -4.37 35.84
C LYS A 453 -11.21 -5.85 35.59
N ASN A 454 -11.58 -6.25 34.37
CA ASN A 454 -11.83 -7.66 34.05
C ASN A 454 -10.54 -8.48 33.97
N THR A 455 -9.46 -7.94 33.40
CA THR A 455 -8.15 -8.61 33.35
C THR A 455 -7.59 -8.77 34.76
N ALA A 456 -7.82 -7.80 35.65
CA ALA A 456 -7.52 -7.94 37.08
C ALA A 456 -8.35 -9.03 37.77
N LYS A 457 -9.59 -9.31 37.33
CA LYS A 457 -10.38 -10.48 37.84
C LYS A 457 -9.75 -11.81 37.44
N VAL A 458 -9.09 -11.92 36.29
CA VAL A 458 -8.33 -13.14 35.92
C VAL A 458 -7.18 -13.39 36.91
N SER A 459 -6.61 -12.33 37.49
CA SER A 459 -5.63 -12.47 38.59
C SER A 459 -6.28 -12.99 39.88
N LYS A 460 -7.61 -12.82 40.05
CA LYS A 460 -8.39 -13.40 41.16
C LYS A 460 -8.76 -14.87 40.93
N THR A 461 -8.63 -15.42 39.71
CA THR A 461 -8.78 -16.87 39.48
C THR A 461 -7.74 -17.67 40.29
N LYS A 462 -6.62 -17.03 40.68
CA LYS A 462 -5.65 -17.52 41.66
C LYS A 462 -6.32 -17.91 43.00
N HIS A 463 -7.26 -17.10 43.49
CA HIS A 463 -8.02 -17.38 44.73
C HIS A 463 -9.05 -18.51 44.60
N SER A 464 -9.50 -18.85 43.38
CA SER A 464 -10.45 -19.95 43.20
C SER A 464 -9.75 -21.31 43.23
N CYS A 465 -8.50 -21.38 42.76
CA CYS A 465 -7.64 -22.56 42.90
C CYS A 465 -7.25 -22.81 44.36
N ASP A 466 -7.09 -21.76 45.17
CA ASP A 466 -6.80 -21.89 46.62
C ASP A 466 -8.02 -22.38 47.44
N LYS A 467 -9.25 -22.29 46.91
CA LYS A 467 -10.50 -22.67 47.62
C LYS A 467 -11.01 -24.07 47.30
N THR A 468 -10.59 -24.65 46.18
CA THR A 468 -10.78 -26.07 45.90
C THR A 468 -9.57 -26.79 46.47
N ASP A 469 -9.74 -27.74 47.40
CA ASP A 469 -8.69 -28.56 48.04
C ASP A 469 -7.89 -29.46 47.06
N ILE A 470 -7.51 -28.93 45.91
CA ILE A 470 -6.48 -29.48 45.04
C ILE A 470 -5.21 -28.77 45.49
N HIS A 471 -4.28 -29.52 46.10
CA HIS A 471 -2.91 -29.08 46.40
C HIS A 471 -2.20 -28.60 45.12
N CYS A 472 -2.51 -27.39 44.66
CA CYS A 472 -1.80 -26.70 43.61
C CYS A 472 -0.59 -26.01 44.24
N VAL A 473 0.30 -26.81 44.83
CA VAL A 473 1.59 -26.32 45.30
C VAL A 473 2.36 -25.83 44.08
N GLY A 474 2.52 -24.50 43.97
CA GLY A 474 3.56 -23.91 43.13
C GLY A 474 3.19 -23.50 41.71
N ILE A 475 1.91 -23.34 41.33
CA ILE A 475 1.58 -22.66 40.06
C ILE A 475 1.72 -21.15 40.26
N ASN A 476 2.96 -20.66 40.16
CA ASN A 476 3.22 -19.23 40.07
C ASN A 476 2.92 -18.79 38.65
N ILE A 477 1.69 -18.36 38.37
CA ILE A 477 1.38 -17.60 37.16
C ILE A 477 2.05 -16.23 37.34
N GLN A 478 3.37 -16.18 37.15
CA GLN A 478 4.09 -14.93 37.00
C GLN A 478 3.68 -14.36 35.66
N GLN A 479 2.85 -13.33 35.72
CA GLN A 479 2.56 -12.51 34.56
C GLN A 479 3.89 -11.94 34.06
N THR A 480 4.20 -12.18 32.78
CA THR A 480 5.41 -11.67 32.16
C THR A 480 5.39 -10.14 32.24
N SER A 481 6.24 -9.60 33.12
CA SER A 481 6.24 -8.19 33.53
C SER A 481 6.37 -7.21 32.35
N GLY A 482 6.95 -7.63 31.22
CA GLY A 482 7.11 -6.79 30.03
C GLY A 482 5.85 -6.63 29.15
N LEU A 483 4.94 -7.63 29.11
CA LEU A 483 3.80 -7.63 28.18
C LEU A 483 2.49 -7.19 28.87
N TRP A 484 2.37 -7.41 30.18
CA TRP A 484 1.18 -7.10 30.94
C TRP A 484 0.91 -5.59 30.95
N HIS A 485 1.88 -4.77 31.36
CA HIS A 485 1.70 -3.31 31.44
C HIS A 485 1.33 -2.63 30.11
N VAL A 486 1.64 -3.25 28.97
CA VAL A 486 1.40 -2.70 27.64
C VAL A 486 -0.01 -3.03 27.11
N HIS A 487 -0.59 -4.18 27.46
CA HIS A 487 -1.85 -4.65 26.87
C HIS A 487 -3.03 -4.82 27.84
N ASN A 488 -2.83 -4.62 29.16
CA ASN A 488 -3.93 -4.74 30.14
C ASN A 488 -5.07 -3.73 29.95
N ALA A 489 -4.78 -2.59 29.33
CA ALA A 489 -5.81 -1.61 29.03
C ALA A 489 -6.70 -2.01 27.86
N GLY A 490 -6.37 -3.06 27.11
CA GLY A 490 -6.94 -3.27 25.78
C GLY A 490 -6.22 -2.43 24.73
N ALA A 491 -6.72 -2.45 23.49
CA ALA A 491 -6.05 -1.82 22.36
C ALA A 491 -6.28 -0.31 22.31
N SER A 492 -5.19 0.46 22.32
CA SER A 492 -5.21 1.89 21.99
C SER A 492 -5.35 2.14 20.49
N GLU A 493 -5.58 3.39 20.08
CA GLU A 493 -5.58 3.77 18.65
C GLU A 493 -4.30 3.31 17.93
N LYS A 494 -3.13 3.47 18.54
CA LYS A 494 -1.85 3.00 18.00
C LYS A 494 -1.83 1.48 17.81
N ASP A 495 -2.35 0.73 18.78
CA ASP A 495 -2.39 -0.73 18.73
C ASP A 495 -3.36 -1.22 17.65
N ILE A 496 -4.52 -0.58 17.51
CA ILE A 496 -5.51 -0.87 16.47
C ILE A 496 -4.91 -0.61 15.09
N VAL A 497 -4.26 0.53 14.89
CA VAL A 497 -3.61 0.85 13.61
C VAL A 497 -2.54 -0.18 13.27
N HIS A 498 -1.68 -0.53 14.23
CA HIS A 498 -0.61 -1.49 13.99
C HIS A 498 -1.13 -2.89 13.70
N SER A 499 -1.97 -3.43 14.59
CA SER A 499 -2.49 -4.80 14.46
C SER A 499 -3.47 -4.95 13.29
N GLY A 500 -4.32 -3.95 13.05
CA GLY A 500 -5.24 -3.92 11.92
C GLY A 500 -4.52 -3.87 10.58
N LEU A 501 -3.44 -3.08 10.49
CA LEU A 501 -2.58 -3.05 9.31
C LEU A 501 -1.86 -4.40 9.13
N ASP A 502 -1.28 -4.96 10.19
CA ASP A 502 -0.59 -6.26 10.13
C ASP A 502 -1.52 -7.37 9.62
N TYR A 503 -2.72 -7.46 10.20
CA TYR A 503 -3.74 -8.42 9.80
C TYR A 503 -4.13 -8.26 8.33
N THR A 504 -4.39 -7.03 7.89
CA THR A 504 -4.83 -6.75 6.52
C THR A 504 -3.78 -7.16 5.50
N MET A 505 -2.52 -6.76 5.72
CA MET A 505 -1.43 -7.07 4.81
C MET A 505 -1.13 -8.57 4.76
N GLU A 506 -1.16 -9.27 5.90
CA GLU A 506 -0.97 -10.73 5.95
C GLU A 506 -2.09 -11.49 5.24
N ARG A 507 -3.34 -11.10 5.49
CA ARG A 507 -4.52 -11.70 4.86
C ARG A 507 -4.48 -11.54 3.34
N SER A 508 -4.20 -10.32 2.85
CA SER A 508 -4.13 -10.04 1.42
C SER A 508 -2.95 -10.75 0.73
N ALA A 509 -1.77 -10.82 1.38
CA ALA A 509 -0.65 -11.61 0.85
C ALA A 509 -1.04 -13.07 0.63
N ARG A 510 -1.69 -13.71 1.62
CA ARG A 510 -2.15 -15.10 1.50
C ARG A 510 -3.20 -15.26 0.40
N GLN A 511 -4.11 -14.30 0.23
CA GLN A 511 -5.08 -14.33 -0.87
C GLN A 511 -4.36 -14.27 -2.23
N ILE A 512 -3.40 -13.35 -2.41
CA ILE A 512 -2.62 -13.23 -3.66
C ILE A 512 -1.86 -14.53 -3.94
N MET A 513 -1.20 -15.12 -2.94
CA MET A 513 -0.45 -16.37 -3.11
C MET A 513 -1.35 -17.55 -3.47
N ARG A 514 -2.51 -17.69 -2.82
CA ARG A 514 -3.49 -18.73 -3.16
C ARG A 514 -3.97 -18.58 -4.59
N THR A 515 -4.18 -17.35 -5.05
CA THR A 515 -4.59 -17.06 -6.43
C THR A 515 -3.45 -17.36 -7.42
N ALA A 516 -2.22 -16.94 -7.11
CA ALA A 516 -1.04 -17.28 -7.90
C ALA A 516 -0.84 -18.79 -8.04
N MET A 517 -1.06 -19.56 -6.97
CA MET A 517 -1.03 -21.03 -7.00
C MET A 517 -2.21 -21.62 -7.77
N LYS A 518 -3.44 -21.12 -7.53
CA LYS A 518 -4.67 -21.60 -8.16
C LYS A 518 -4.60 -21.51 -9.69
N TYR A 519 -4.10 -20.40 -10.21
CA TYR A 519 -3.95 -20.19 -11.65
C TYR A 519 -2.55 -20.52 -12.18
N ASN A 520 -1.66 -20.99 -11.29
CA ASN A 520 -0.28 -21.35 -11.58
C ASN A 520 0.48 -20.24 -12.33
N LEU A 521 0.41 -19.03 -11.77
CA LEU A 521 1.01 -17.78 -12.27
C LEU A 521 2.51 -17.64 -11.92
N GLY A 522 3.06 -18.56 -11.12
CA GLY A 522 4.47 -18.50 -10.70
C GLY A 522 4.77 -17.21 -9.94
N LEU A 523 5.73 -16.42 -10.44
CA LEU A 523 6.18 -15.15 -9.85
C LEU A 523 5.29 -13.95 -10.20
N ASP A 524 4.29 -14.11 -11.07
CA ASP A 524 3.38 -13.04 -11.48
C ASP A 524 2.33 -12.74 -10.39
N LEU A 525 2.80 -12.11 -9.32
CA LEU A 525 1.96 -11.66 -8.21
C LEU A 525 1.08 -10.47 -8.60
N ARG A 526 1.49 -9.69 -9.62
CA ARG A 526 0.72 -8.54 -10.11
C ARG A 526 -0.60 -9.00 -10.72
N THR A 527 -0.56 -9.94 -11.67
CA THR A 527 -1.77 -10.52 -12.26
C THR A 527 -2.63 -11.18 -11.18
N ALA A 528 -2.03 -11.91 -10.23
CA ALA A 528 -2.77 -12.50 -9.12
C ALA A 528 -3.50 -11.46 -8.25
N ALA A 529 -2.89 -10.29 -8.01
CA ALA A 529 -3.52 -9.19 -7.29
C ALA A 529 -4.69 -8.59 -8.08
N TYR A 530 -4.53 -8.35 -9.40
CA TYR A 530 -5.61 -7.89 -10.26
C TYR A 530 -6.77 -8.88 -10.31
N VAL A 531 -6.50 -10.19 -10.44
CA VAL A 531 -7.53 -11.24 -10.41
C VAL A 531 -8.37 -11.15 -9.13
N ASN A 532 -7.72 -11.02 -7.97
CA ASN A 532 -8.43 -10.87 -6.69
C ASN A 532 -9.31 -9.62 -6.65
N SER A 533 -8.81 -8.50 -7.14
CA SER A 533 -9.56 -7.25 -7.18
C SER A 533 -10.76 -7.32 -8.13
N ILE A 534 -10.53 -7.86 -9.33
CA ILE A 534 -11.57 -8.05 -10.35
C ILE A 534 -12.69 -8.92 -9.80
N GLU A 535 -12.37 -10.05 -9.18
CA GLU A 535 -13.36 -10.96 -8.60
C GLU A 535 -14.23 -10.25 -7.55
N LYS A 536 -13.63 -9.50 -6.62
CA LYS A 536 -14.36 -8.78 -5.56
C LYS A 536 -15.27 -7.68 -6.11
N ILE A 537 -14.80 -6.92 -7.10
CA ILE A 537 -15.57 -5.84 -7.71
C ILE A 537 -16.68 -6.41 -8.59
N TYR A 538 -16.38 -7.42 -9.41
CA TYR A 538 -17.33 -8.15 -10.23
C TYR A 538 -18.50 -8.70 -9.41
N LEU A 539 -18.22 -9.33 -8.27
CA LEU A 539 -19.26 -9.86 -7.38
C LEU A 539 -20.23 -8.76 -6.93
N THR A 540 -19.72 -7.55 -6.65
CA THR A 540 -20.54 -6.40 -6.25
C THR A 540 -21.51 -6.01 -7.38
N TYR A 541 -21.03 -5.87 -8.61
CA TYR A 541 -21.90 -5.54 -9.76
C TYR A 541 -22.88 -6.66 -10.12
N ARG A 542 -22.42 -7.92 -10.05
CA ARG A 542 -23.27 -9.08 -10.35
C ARG A 542 -24.46 -9.15 -9.40
N GLU A 543 -24.23 -8.92 -8.11
CA GLU A 543 -25.27 -9.05 -7.07
C GLU A 543 -26.15 -7.82 -6.96
N ALA A 544 -25.62 -6.63 -7.21
CA ALA A 544 -26.40 -5.39 -7.26
C ALA A 544 -27.31 -5.31 -8.49
N GLY A 545 -26.97 -6.03 -9.56
CA GLY A 545 -27.54 -5.81 -10.89
C GLY A 545 -26.87 -4.63 -11.59
N LEU A 546 -27.09 -4.51 -12.90
CA LEU A 546 -26.69 -3.29 -13.62
C LEU A 546 -27.58 -2.14 -13.14
N THR A 547 -26.99 -0.97 -12.89
CA THR A 547 -27.67 0.26 -12.45
C THR A 547 -28.91 0.55 -13.30
N PHE A 548 -29.97 1.10 -12.70
CA PHE A 548 -31.22 1.61 -13.31
C PHE A 548 -31.21 1.62 -14.86
N THR A 549 -31.51 0.47 -15.46
CA THR A 549 -31.79 0.31 -16.90
C THR A 549 -33.26 -0.02 -17.09
#